data_AF-A0AA43TMN2-F1
#
_entry.id   AF-A0AA43TMN2-F1
#
_cell.length_a   1.000
_cell.length_b   1.000
_cell.length_c   1.000
_cell.angle_alpha   90.00
_cell.angle_beta   90.00
_cell.angle_gamma   90.00
#
_symmetry.space_group_name_H-M   'P 1'
#
loop_
_entity.id
_entity.type
_entity.pdbx_description
1 polymer ?
#
loop_
_entity_poly.entity_id
_entity_poly.type
_entity_poly.pdbx_seq_one_letter_code
_entity_poly.pdbx_strand_id
1 'polypeptide(L)'
;MTPENTEKLYQAFPCLYRGQKKSLQESSMRWGLQCDDGWFDLIWNLSQAIEEVARQEGLEPQSDDWPEATQVKEKLGTLRFHLKNYNESIHALIDKAEEASAKICEVCGAPSQQVDNTRHWVKSLCSEHAEEYLLKTASSIANKTPAGQWVKDREKVTLHIGIFFLIDGVVLRDSLPIEKGQQYGDNIEHGAHYEYWLNLAPTTAAESTFKAHAYDYYPRGRVVFNSQHRRAKLYIDRCIRGAALATIREEFALPTDTLIGYDTHYQCHRCNPTYLDDFDENDE
;
A
#
# COMPACT_ATOMS: atom_id res chain seq x y z
N MET A 1 11.06 -9.15 7.70
CA MET A 1 11.84 -8.32 8.64
C MET A 1 13.03 -7.86 7.84
N THR A 2 13.43 -6.61 7.99
CA THR A 2 14.57 -6.05 7.29
C THR A 2 15.85 -6.80 7.66
N PRO A 3 16.83 -6.86 6.74
CA PRO A 3 18.13 -7.48 7.03
C PRO A 3 18.83 -6.86 8.24
N GLU A 4 18.68 -5.54 8.45
CA GLU A 4 19.27 -4.83 9.58
C GLU A 4 18.73 -5.32 10.92
N ASN A 5 17.41 -5.38 11.08
CA ASN A 5 16.78 -5.85 12.32
C ASN A 5 17.01 -7.34 12.53
N THR A 6 17.01 -8.14 11.46
CA THR A 6 17.37 -9.56 11.51
C THR A 6 18.81 -9.74 12.05
N GLU A 7 19.75 -8.95 11.55
CA GLU A 7 21.14 -9.03 11.99
C GLU A 7 21.30 -8.59 13.46
N LYS A 8 20.57 -7.57 13.93
CA LYS A 8 20.56 -7.19 15.35
C LYS A 8 20.17 -8.35 16.25
N LEU A 9 19.13 -9.11 15.89
CA LEU A 9 18.71 -10.31 16.63
C LEU A 9 19.79 -11.39 16.64
N TYR A 10 20.42 -11.65 15.48
CA TYR A 10 21.48 -12.65 15.37
C TYR A 10 22.74 -12.30 16.17
N GLN A 11 23.08 -11.02 16.25
CA GLN A 11 24.22 -10.53 17.02
C GLN A 11 23.93 -10.56 18.53
N ALA A 12 22.72 -10.21 18.93
CA ALA A 12 22.33 -10.18 20.34
C ALA A 12 22.10 -11.58 20.93
N PHE A 13 21.53 -12.50 20.14
CA PHE A 13 21.16 -13.86 20.57
C PHE A 13 21.77 -14.93 19.66
N PRO A 14 23.11 -14.99 19.52
CA PRO A 14 23.78 -15.83 18.53
C PRO A 14 23.60 -17.33 18.79
N CYS A 15 23.43 -17.72 20.06
CA CYS A 15 23.23 -19.12 20.43
C CYS A 15 21.79 -19.57 20.17
N LEU A 16 20.81 -18.70 20.41
CA LEU A 16 19.40 -18.93 20.10
C LEU A 16 19.17 -19.07 18.59
N TYR A 17 19.77 -18.18 17.79
CA TYR A 17 19.59 -18.14 16.34
C TYR A 17 20.69 -18.88 15.55
N ARG A 18 21.46 -19.78 16.18
CA ARG A 18 22.54 -20.54 15.55
C ARG A 18 22.11 -21.32 14.29
N GLY A 19 20.82 -21.67 14.21
CA GLY A 19 20.20 -22.32 13.06
C GLY A 19 20.36 -21.56 11.73
N GLN A 20 20.58 -20.25 11.74
CA GLN A 20 20.76 -19.45 10.52
C GLN A 20 21.97 -19.89 9.68
N LYS A 21 23.00 -20.47 10.32
CA LYS A 21 24.22 -20.97 9.65
C LYS A 21 24.07 -22.40 9.10
N LYS A 22 22.99 -23.10 9.43
CA LYS A 22 22.80 -24.51 9.07
C LYS A 22 22.31 -24.68 7.64
N SER A 23 22.31 -25.91 7.12
CA SER A 23 21.72 -26.21 5.82
C SER A 23 20.18 -26.10 5.86
N LEU A 24 19.55 -25.97 4.68
CA LEU A 24 18.08 -25.95 4.56
C LEU A 24 17.42 -27.23 5.08
N GLN A 25 18.15 -28.34 5.15
CA GLN A 25 17.67 -29.63 5.66
C GLN A 25 17.63 -29.65 7.19
N GLU A 26 18.43 -28.79 7.85
CA GLU A 26 18.62 -28.80 9.30
C GLU A 26 17.83 -27.69 10.01
N SER A 27 17.67 -26.52 9.39
CA SER A 27 16.92 -25.39 9.96
C SER A 27 16.30 -24.50 8.89
N SER A 28 15.05 -24.08 9.12
CA SER A 28 14.37 -23.09 8.27
C SER A 28 14.85 -21.66 8.53
N MET A 29 15.64 -21.43 9.58
CA MET A 29 16.22 -20.11 9.88
C MET A 29 17.17 -19.58 8.79
N ARG A 30 17.62 -20.44 7.86
CA ARG A 30 18.36 -20.02 6.67
C ARG A 30 17.56 -19.10 5.73
N TRP A 31 16.23 -19.14 5.81
CA TRP A 31 15.36 -18.18 5.11
C TRP A 31 15.17 -16.85 5.86
N GLY A 32 15.82 -16.68 7.01
CA GLY A 32 15.63 -15.53 7.87
C GLY A 32 14.31 -15.55 8.64
N LEU A 33 13.96 -14.41 9.23
CA LEU A 33 12.69 -14.20 9.92
C LEU A 33 11.62 -13.78 8.91
N GLN A 34 10.57 -14.60 8.81
CA GLN A 34 9.49 -14.47 7.82
C GLN A 34 8.27 -13.72 8.39
N CYS A 35 8.51 -12.56 8.99
CA CYS A 35 7.50 -11.64 9.53
C CYS A 35 8.03 -10.20 9.41
N ASP A 36 7.19 -9.16 9.39
CA ASP A 36 7.63 -7.77 9.20
C ASP A 36 8.20 -7.08 10.47
N ASP A 37 8.71 -5.85 10.33
CA ASP A 37 9.52 -5.17 11.35
C ASP A 37 8.76 -4.74 12.61
N GLY A 38 7.45 -4.62 12.52
CA GLY A 38 6.60 -4.20 13.63
C GLY A 38 6.57 -5.20 14.79
N TRP A 39 7.02 -6.44 14.58
CA TRP A 39 7.20 -7.42 15.64
C TRP A 39 8.63 -7.53 16.16
N PHE A 40 9.56 -6.66 15.72
CA PHE A 40 10.96 -6.70 16.16
C PHE A 40 11.10 -6.65 17.68
N ASP A 41 10.48 -5.67 18.35
CA ASP A 41 10.57 -5.52 19.81
C ASP A 41 9.95 -6.71 20.55
N LEU A 42 8.84 -7.25 20.03
CA LEU A 42 8.19 -8.44 20.58
C LEU A 42 9.13 -9.66 20.50
N ILE A 43 9.76 -9.87 19.35
CA ILE A 43 10.71 -10.97 19.12
C ILE A 43 11.98 -10.79 19.95
N TRP A 44 12.47 -9.56 20.09
CA TRP A 44 13.62 -9.22 20.93
C TRP A 44 13.36 -9.58 22.39
N ASN A 45 12.24 -9.11 22.93
CA ASN A 45 11.85 -9.35 24.32
C ASN A 45 11.61 -10.85 24.59
N LEU A 46 10.97 -11.55 23.64
CA LEU A 46 10.82 -13.00 23.72
C LEU A 46 12.17 -13.71 23.73
N SER A 47 13.10 -13.34 22.84
CA SER A 47 14.44 -13.93 22.75
C SER A 47 15.22 -13.75 24.05
N GLN A 48 15.19 -12.55 24.61
CA GLN A 48 15.82 -12.26 25.90
C GLN A 48 15.23 -13.12 27.02
N ALA A 49 13.89 -13.22 27.09
CA ALA A 49 13.23 -14.02 28.11
C ALA A 49 13.52 -15.52 27.97
N ILE A 50 13.61 -16.04 26.74
CA ILE A 50 14.00 -17.45 26.48
C ILE A 50 15.40 -17.73 27.01
N GLU A 51 16.39 -16.90 26.63
CA GLU A 51 17.77 -17.10 27.09
C GLU A 51 17.90 -16.94 28.60
N GLU A 52 17.12 -16.03 29.21
CA GLU A 52 17.10 -15.86 30.67
C GLU A 52 16.58 -17.11 31.38
N VAL A 53 15.46 -17.69 30.92
CA VAL A 53 14.95 -18.96 31.48
C VAL A 53 15.98 -20.07 31.30
N ALA A 54 16.61 -20.19 30.13
CA ALA A 54 17.65 -21.19 29.90
C ALA A 54 18.84 -21.06 30.89
N ARG A 55 19.28 -19.82 31.18
CA ARG A 55 20.33 -19.57 32.18
C ARG A 55 19.88 -19.94 33.59
N GLN A 56 18.63 -19.65 33.96
CA GLN A 56 18.09 -19.98 35.28
C GLN A 56 18.01 -21.50 35.52
N GLU A 57 17.80 -22.26 34.46
CA GLU A 57 17.87 -23.73 34.47
C GLU A 57 19.32 -24.27 34.47
N GLY A 58 20.32 -23.39 34.45
CA GLY A 58 21.73 -23.76 34.46
C GLY A 58 22.25 -24.27 33.12
N LEU A 59 21.57 -23.97 32.00
CA LEU A 59 22.04 -24.33 30.67
C LEU A 59 23.15 -23.38 30.22
N GLU A 60 24.19 -23.94 29.62
CA GLU A 60 25.27 -23.18 29.03
C GLU A 60 24.92 -22.74 27.59
N PRO A 61 25.11 -21.47 27.19
CA PRO A 61 24.73 -20.95 25.86
C PRO A 61 25.21 -21.77 24.66
N GLN A 62 26.39 -22.39 24.78
CA GLN A 62 26.99 -23.17 23.68
C GLN A 62 26.67 -24.66 23.75
N SER A 63 25.91 -25.11 24.75
CA SER A 63 25.52 -26.51 24.90
C SER A 63 24.48 -26.91 23.84
N ASP A 64 24.45 -28.20 23.52
CA ASP A 64 23.45 -28.77 22.62
C ASP A 64 22.03 -28.65 23.19
N ASP A 65 21.89 -28.52 24.52
CA ASP A 65 20.63 -28.35 25.23
C ASP A 65 20.13 -26.89 25.24
N TRP A 66 20.94 -25.90 24.81
CA TRP A 66 20.49 -24.52 24.71
C TRP A 66 19.33 -24.39 23.71
N PRO A 67 18.28 -23.58 23.98
CA PRO A 67 17.18 -23.39 23.06
C PRO A 67 17.65 -22.92 21.67
N GLU A 68 17.10 -23.52 20.62
CA GLU A 68 17.44 -23.17 19.23
C GLU A 68 16.19 -22.81 18.43
N ALA A 69 16.15 -21.59 17.90
CA ALA A 69 15.12 -21.18 16.95
C ALA A 69 15.28 -21.96 15.64
N THR A 70 14.19 -22.60 15.21
CA THR A 70 14.14 -23.39 13.98
C THR A 70 13.34 -22.72 12.88
N GLN A 71 12.37 -21.89 13.25
CA GLN A 71 11.59 -21.07 12.33
C GLN A 71 10.88 -19.95 13.09
N VAL A 72 10.92 -18.73 12.55
CA VAL A 72 10.16 -17.58 13.04
C VAL A 72 9.43 -16.97 11.85
N LYS A 73 8.09 -16.96 11.90
CA LYS A 73 7.26 -16.53 10.78
C LYS A 73 5.93 -15.94 11.22
N GLU A 74 5.29 -15.21 10.33
CA GLU A 74 3.85 -14.94 10.42
C GLU A 74 3.05 -16.16 9.94
N LYS A 75 1.94 -16.43 10.63
CA LYS A 75 0.89 -17.34 10.18
C LYS A 75 -0.46 -16.96 10.77
N LEU A 76 -1.45 -16.75 9.89
CA LEU A 76 -2.83 -16.42 10.26
C LEU A 76 -2.92 -15.16 11.14
N GLY A 77 -2.14 -14.14 10.81
CA GLY A 77 -2.08 -12.87 11.53
C GLY A 77 -1.41 -12.94 12.88
N THR A 78 -0.67 -14.03 13.18
CA THR A 78 0.03 -14.20 14.45
C THR A 78 1.46 -14.68 14.22
N LEU A 79 2.34 -14.37 15.17
CA LEU A 79 3.69 -14.90 15.23
C LEU A 79 3.63 -16.42 15.43
N ARG A 80 4.53 -17.15 14.77
CA ARG A 80 4.88 -18.52 15.08
C ARG A 80 6.37 -18.60 15.39
N PHE A 81 6.70 -18.99 16.62
CA PHE A 81 8.09 -19.09 17.08
C PHE A 81 8.44 -20.53 17.44
N HIS A 82 9.04 -21.26 16.50
CA HIS A 82 9.36 -22.67 16.68
C HIS A 82 10.77 -22.87 17.26
N LEU A 83 10.85 -23.54 18.42
CA LEU A 83 12.10 -23.88 19.11
C LEU A 83 12.39 -25.38 19.11
N LYS A 84 13.67 -25.71 19.27
CA LYS A 84 14.16 -26.98 19.84
C LYS A 84 14.68 -26.72 21.25
N ASN A 85 14.73 -27.76 22.07
CA ASN A 85 15.30 -27.75 23.43
C ASN A 85 14.67 -26.67 24.33
N TYR A 86 13.38 -26.79 24.58
CA TYR A 86 12.64 -25.87 25.42
C TYR A 86 11.78 -26.62 26.44
N ASN A 87 11.46 -25.95 27.55
CA ASN A 87 10.61 -26.46 28.62
C ASN A 87 9.24 -25.75 28.63
N GLU A 88 8.37 -26.13 29.56
CA GLU A 88 7.02 -25.55 29.70
C GLU A 88 7.05 -24.04 29.95
N SER A 89 8.03 -23.54 30.72
CA SER A 89 8.19 -22.11 30.99
C SER A 89 8.47 -21.32 29.71
N ILE A 90 9.36 -21.82 28.85
CA ILE A 90 9.64 -21.22 27.54
C ILE A 90 8.43 -21.32 26.62
N HIS A 91 7.72 -22.46 26.61
CA HIS A 91 6.50 -22.61 25.82
C HIS A 91 5.46 -21.56 26.21
N ALA A 92 5.26 -21.32 27.50
CA ALA A 92 4.34 -20.29 27.97
C ALA A 92 4.75 -18.85 27.57
N LEU A 93 6.06 -18.58 27.43
CA LEU A 93 6.54 -17.30 26.90
C LEU A 93 6.21 -17.17 25.40
N ILE A 94 6.39 -18.24 24.63
CA ILE A 94 6.02 -18.27 23.21
C ILE A 94 4.52 -18.02 23.07
N ASP A 95 3.67 -18.76 23.79
CA ASP A 95 2.21 -18.62 23.72
C ASP A 95 1.77 -17.16 23.96
N LYS A 96 2.34 -16.52 24.97
CA LYS A 96 2.06 -15.11 25.28
C LYS A 96 2.50 -14.18 24.15
N ALA A 97 3.65 -14.41 23.54
CA ALA A 97 4.13 -13.62 22.42
C ALA A 97 3.27 -13.83 21.17
N GLU A 98 2.87 -15.07 20.87
CA GLU A 98 1.96 -15.37 19.77
C GLU A 98 0.60 -14.69 19.97
N GLU A 99 0.04 -14.69 21.18
CA GLU A 99 -1.19 -13.96 21.48
C GLU A 99 -1.00 -12.43 21.37
N ALA A 100 0.10 -11.89 21.89
CA ALA A 100 0.39 -10.46 21.84
C ALA A 100 0.54 -9.96 20.38
N SER A 101 1.15 -10.77 19.52
CA SER A 101 1.36 -10.43 18.10
C SER A 101 0.05 -10.15 17.35
N ALA A 102 -1.07 -10.77 17.77
CA ALA A 102 -2.39 -10.55 17.18
C ALA A 102 -2.92 -9.12 17.38
N LYS A 103 -2.33 -8.37 18.33
CA LYS A 103 -2.72 -7.02 18.74
C LYS A 103 -1.66 -5.97 18.38
N ILE A 104 -0.57 -6.38 17.73
CA ILE A 104 0.53 -5.53 17.29
C ILE A 104 0.60 -5.56 15.76
N CYS A 105 0.75 -4.40 15.13
CA CYS A 105 0.85 -4.29 13.69
C CYS A 105 2.17 -4.93 13.24
N GLU A 106 2.08 -5.94 12.37
CA GLU A 106 3.25 -6.67 11.87
C GLU A 106 4.24 -5.74 11.13
N VAL A 107 3.76 -4.65 10.52
CA VAL A 107 4.60 -3.74 9.73
C VAL A 107 5.32 -2.70 10.60
N CYS A 108 4.62 -2.03 11.51
CA CYS A 108 5.17 -0.88 12.25
C CYS A 108 5.13 -0.95 13.77
N GLY A 109 4.48 -1.97 14.36
CA GLY A 109 4.43 -2.16 15.81
C GLY A 109 3.34 -1.38 16.55
N ALA A 110 2.58 -0.54 15.86
CA ALA A 110 1.41 0.15 16.44
C ALA A 110 0.29 -0.86 16.81
N PRO A 111 -0.69 -0.50 17.66
CA PRO A 111 -1.85 -1.36 17.93
C PRO A 111 -2.57 -1.78 16.64
N SER A 112 -2.99 -3.04 16.58
CA SER A 112 -3.59 -3.63 15.38
C SER A 112 -4.95 -4.31 15.62
N GLN A 113 -5.59 -4.62 14.50
CA GLN A 113 -6.69 -5.58 14.42
C GLN A 113 -6.35 -6.64 13.38
N GLN A 114 -6.97 -7.81 13.49
CA GLN A 114 -6.86 -8.84 12.46
C GLN A 114 -7.70 -8.44 11.24
N VAL A 115 -7.04 -8.43 10.08
CA VAL A 115 -7.59 -8.05 8.79
C VAL A 115 -7.48 -9.27 7.90
N ASP A 116 -8.62 -9.73 7.38
CA ASP A 116 -8.67 -10.75 6.34
C ASP A 116 -8.79 -10.09 4.98
N ASN A 117 -7.99 -10.53 4.02
CA ASN A 117 -8.13 -10.09 2.65
C ASN A 117 -9.12 -10.96 1.87
N THR A 118 -9.40 -10.56 0.63
CA THR A 118 -10.32 -11.25 -0.30
C THR A 118 -9.92 -12.68 -0.65
N ARG A 119 -8.73 -13.12 -0.23
CA ARG A 119 -8.23 -14.46 -0.50
C ARG A 119 -8.09 -15.31 0.78
N HIS A 120 -8.58 -14.85 1.93
CA HIS A 120 -8.49 -15.53 3.23
C HIS A 120 -7.09 -15.55 3.87
N TRP A 121 -6.22 -14.59 3.52
CA TRP A 121 -4.98 -14.36 4.25
C TRP A 121 -5.22 -13.31 5.33
N VAL A 122 -4.99 -13.74 6.57
CA VAL A 122 -5.15 -12.90 7.76
C VAL A 122 -3.81 -12.25 8.11
N LYS A 123 -3.82 -10.95 8.39
CA LYS A 123 -2.70 -10.21 8.98
C LYS A 123 -3.16 -9.35 10.15
N SER A 124 -2.27 -9.09 11.11
CA SER A 124 -2.52 -8.14 12.21
C SER A 124 -1.92 -6.78 11.85
N LEU A 125 -2.76 -5.82 11.49
CA LEU A 125 -2.35 -4.52 10.95
C LEU A 125 -3.05 -3.34 11.65
N CYS A 126 -2.36 -2.19 11.74
CA CYS A 126 -3.01 -0.93 12.11
C CYS A 126 -3.89 -0.45 10.94
N SER A 127 -4.75 0.55 11.18
CA SER A 127 -5.69 1.03 10.16
C SER A 127 -5.03 1.45 8.84
N GLU A 128 -3.86 2.09 8.91
CA GLU A 128 -3.12 2.56 7.74
C GLU A 128 -2.57 1.39 6.90
N HIS A 129 -1.83 0.47 7.53
CA HIS A 129 -1.30 -0.70 6.82
C HIS A 129 -2.38 -1.70 6.41
N ALA A 130 -3.50 -1.74 7.13
CA ALA A 130 -4.68 -2.53 6.75
C ALA A 130 -5.26 -2.05 5.43
N GLU A 131 -5.46 -0.74 5.28
CA GLU A 131 -5.94 -0.13 4.04
C GLU A 131 -4.98 -0.44 2.88
N GLU A 132 -3.67 -0.23 3.08
CA GLU A 132 -2.65 -0.55 2.07
C GLU A 132 -2.65 -2.04 1.67
N TYR A 133 -2.79 -2.93 2.66
CA TYR A 133 -2.81 -4.38 2.45
C TYR A 133 -4.04 -4.83 1.65
N LEU A 134 -5.21 -4.29 1.97
CA LEU A 134 -6.46 -4.59 1.28
C LEU A 134 -6.44 -4.06 -0.16
N LEU A 135 -5.94 -2.84 -0.38
CA LEU A 135 -5.79 -2.26 -1.71
C LEU A 135 -4.87 -3.10 -2.60
N LYS A 136 -3.68 -3.48 -2.10
CA LYS A 136 -2.73 -4.35 -2.83
C LYS A 136 -3.33 -5.71 -3.19
N THR A 137 -4.17 -6.27 -2.33
CA THR A 137 -4.80 -7.57 -2.57
C THR A 137 -5.95 -7.46 -3.59
N ALA A 138 -6.72 -6.36 -3.56
CA ALA A 138 -7.78 -6.10 -4.53
C ALA A 138 -7.21 -5.90 -5.96
N SER A 139 -6.15 -5.11 -6.12
CA SER A 139 -5.50 -4.90 -7.43
C SER A 139 -4.85 -6.17 -7.99
N SER A 140 -4.44 -7.12 -7.13
CA SER A 140 -3.92 -8.42 -7.57
C SER A 140 -5.01 -9.45 -7.90
N ILE A 141 -6.31 -9.14 -7.72
CA ILE A 141 -7.43 -9.93 -8.25
C ILE A 141 -7.79 -9.48 -9.68
N ALA A 142 -7.61 -8.20 -10.01
CA ALA A 142 -7.89 -7.68 -11.35
C ALA A 142 -6.97 -8.28 -12.45
N ASN A 143 -5.82 -8.84 -12.07
CA ASN A 143 -4.80 -9.38 -13.00
C ASN A 143 -4.73 -10.92 -13.07
N LYS A 144 -5.82 -11.65 -12.76
CA LYS A 144 -5.91 -13.07 -13.14
C LYS A 144 -6.58 -13.21 -14.51
N THR A 145 -5.83 -12.95 -15.59
CA THR A 145 -6.15 -13.58 -16.87
C THR A 145 -5.66 -15.04 -16.85
N PRO A 146 -6.40 -15.98 -17.46
CA PRO A 146 -6.04 -17.39 -17.46
C PRO A 146 -4.98 -17.69 -18.51
N ALA A 147 -3.70 -17.53 -18.17
CA ALA A 147 -2.57 -18.32 -18.67
C ALA A 147 -1.27 -17.73 -18.13
N GLY A 148 -0.48 -18.55 -17.44
CA GLY A 148 0.79 -18.14 -16.85
C GLY A 148 1.79 -17.67 -17.92
N GLN A 149 2.05 -16.36 -17.95
CA GLN A 149 3.28 -15.79 -18.47
C GLN A 149 3.83 -14.79 -17.45
N TRP A 150 5.07 -15.02 -17.03
CA TRP A 150 5.80 -14.14 -16.14
C TRP A 150 6.25 -12.90 -16.91
N VAL A 151 5.60 -11.76 -16.70
CA VAL A 151 6.07 -10.48 -17.23
C VAL A 151 7.17 -9.96 -16.29
N LYS A 152 8.42 -10.07 -16.75
CA LYS A 152 9.56 -9.36 -16.17
C LYS A 152 9.51 -7.92 -16.66
N ASP A 153 8.95 -7.04 -15.86
CA ASP A 153 9.45 -5.71 -15.56
C ASP A 153 8.45 -5.05 -14.61
N ARG A 154 8.88 -4.71 -13.38
CA ARG A 154 8.09 -3.83 -12.51
C ARG A 154 8.19 -2.44 -13.13
N GLU A 155 7.28 -2.12 -14.02
CA GLU A 155 7.08 -0.75 -14.48
C GLU A 155 6.93 0.14 -13.24
N LYS A 156 7.82 1.12 -13.12
CA LYS A 156 7.87 2.01 -11.97
C LYS A 156 6.58 2.85 -12.02
N VAL A 157 5.62 2.50 -11.17
CA VAL A 157 4.36 3.25 -11.04
C VAL A 157 4.73 4.69 -10.66
N THR A 158 4.53 5.61 -11.61
CA THR A 158 4.92 7.01 -11.52
C THR A 158 3.66 7.85 -11.32
N LEU A 159 3.71 8.81 -10.38
CA LEU A 159 2.62 9.77 -10.18
C LEU A 159 2.40 10.53 -11.48
N HIS A 160 1.15 10.63 -11.91
CA HIS A 160 0.79 11.48 -13.04
C HIS A 160 0.11 12.75 -12.55
N ILE A 161 0.29 13.83 -13.31
CA ILE A 161 -0.41 15.11 -13.15
C ILE A 161 -1.14 15.43 -14.45
N GLY A 162 -2.24 16.16 -14.38
CA GLY A 162 -3.06 16.41 -15.57
C GLY A 162 -4.51 16.73 -15.29
N ILE A 163 -5.28 16.85 -16.37
CA ILE A 163 -6.71 17.12 -16.35
C ILE A 163 -7.46 15.83 -16.70
N PHE A 164 -8.64 15.66 -16.10
CA PHE A 164 -9.50 14.55 -16.42
C PHE A 164 -10.99 14.93 -16.41
N PHE A 165 -11.78 14.10 -17.07
CA PHE A 165 -13.23 14.13 -17.15
C PHE A 165 -13.79 12.76 -16.76
N LEU A 166 -14.96 12.76 -16.11
CA LEU A 166 -15.70 11.55 -15.78
C LEU A 166 -16.93 11.45 -16.68
N ILE A 167 -16.90 10.49 -17.61
CA ILE A 167 -17.95 10.27 -18.62
C ILE A 167 -18.52 8.87 -18.41
N ASP A 168 -19.75 8.78 -17.93
CA ASP A 168 -20.44 7.49 -17.68
C ASP A 168 -19.61 6.46 -16.88
N GLY A 169 -18.83 6.95 -15.91
CA GLY A 169 -17.96 6.12 -15.06
C GLY A 169 -16.56 5.85 -15.64
N VAL A 170 -16.28 6.30 -16.88
CA VAL A 170 -14.97 6.25 -17.51
C VAL A 170 -14.19 7.54 -17.23
N VAL A 171 -12.92 7.42 -16.84
CA VAL A 171 -12.02 8.56 -16.66
C VAL A 171 -11.28 8.82 -17.97
N LEU A 172 -11.65 9.89 -18.66
CA LEU A 172 -10.85 10.43 -19.77
C LEU A 172 -9.79 11.36 -19.18
N ARG A 173 -8.52 11.19 -19.56
CA ARG A 173 -7.43 12.02 -19.02
C ARG A 173 -6.42 12.43 -20.06
N ASP A 174 -5.93 13.65 -19.89
CA ASP A 174 -4.70 14.14 -20.48
C ASP A 174 -3.70 14.29 -19.33
N SER A 175 -2.67 13.44 -19.32
CA SER A 175 -1.80 13.26 -18.17
C SER A 175 -0.37 12.95 -18.59
N LEU A 176 0.58 13.39 -17.76
CA LEU A 176 2.00 13.07 -17.89
C LEU A 176 2.62 12.71 -16.53
N PRO A 177 3.72 11.94 -16.51
CA PRO A 177 4.49 11.70 -15.29
C PRO A 177 4.98 13.02 -14.68
N ILE A 178 5.00 13.14 -13.35
CA ILE A 178 5.45 14.37 -12.66
C ILE A 178 6.81 14.89 -13.11
N GLU A 179 7.72 13.99 -13.50
CA GLU A 179 9.07 14.34 -13.92
C GLU A 179 9.08 15.13 -15.25
N LYS A 180 7.99 15.06 -16.02
CA LYS A 180 7.79 15.83 -17.26
C LYS A 180 6.92 17.07 -17.05
N GLY A 181 6.50 17.34 -15.82
CA GLY A 181 5.65 18.48 -15.49
C GLY A 181 6.37 19.82 -15.55
N GLN A 182 5.59 20.89 -15.71
CA GLN A 182 6.05 22.26 -15.73
C GLN A 182 5.89 22.88 -14.35
N GLN A 183 6.95 23.54 -13.85
CA GLN A 183 6.89 24.28 -12.59
C GLN A 183 6.09 25.58 -12.79
N TYR A 184 5.09 25.79 -11.94
CA TYR A 184 4.28 27.01 -11.86
C TYR A 184 4.05 27.40 -10.40
N GLY A 185 4.72 28.46 -9.94
CA GLY A 185 4.75 28.80 -8.51
C GLY A 185 5.33 27.64 -7.69
N ASP A 186 4.61 27.21 -6.65
CA ASP A 186 4.97 26.06 -5.80
C ASP A 186 4.45 24.71 -6.32
N ASN A 187 3.80 24.69 -7.50
CA ASN A 187 3.21 23.48 -8.07
C ASN A 187 3.97 23.01 -9.31
N ILE A 188 3.96 21.70 -9.53
CA ILE A 188 4.25 21.05 -10.79
C ILE A 188 2.90 20.73 -11.43
N GLU A 189 2.69 21.25 -12.63
CA GLU A 189 1.46 21.14 -13.40
C GLU A 189 1.75 20.58 -14.80
N HIS A 190 0.71 20.10 -15.49
CA HIS A 190 0.90 19.54 -16.83
C HIS A 190 1.19 20.65 -17.89
N GLY A 191 0.86 21.93 -17.63
CA GLY A 191 1.02 23.05 -18.59
C GLY A 191 -0.30 23.61 -19.14
N ALA A 192 -0.34 24.02 -20.43
CA ALA A 192 -1.57 24.40 -21.13
C ALA A 192 -2.24 23.18 -21.78
N HIS A 193 -3.52 22.93 -21.47
CA HIS A 193 -4.27 21.73 -21.91
C HIS A 193 -5.53 22.03 -22.68
N TYR A 194 -5.94 23.30 -22.76
CA TYR A 194 -7.21 23.68 -23.39
C TYR A 194 -7.26 23.26 -24.86
N GLU A 195 -6.15 23.45 -25.59
CA GLU A 195 -6.04 23.10 -27.00
C GLU A 195 -6.12 21.59 -27.25
N TYR A 196 -5.62 20.76 -26.33
CA TYR A 196 -5.72 19.30 -26.45
C TYR A 196 -7.19 18.86 -26.52
N TRP A 197 -7.99 19.30 -25.53
CA TRP A 197 -9.40 18.92 -25.45
C TRP A 197 -10.26 19.56 -26.55
N LEU A 198 -9.91 20.77 -26.97
CA LEU A 198 -10.56 21.44 -28.10
C LEU A 198 -10.37 20.63 -29.38
N ASN A 199 -9.14 20.17 -29.64
CA ASN A 199 -8.75 19.46 -30.86
C ASN A 199 -8.88 17.94 -30.77
N LEU A 200 -9.37 17.40 -29.66
CA LEU A 200 -9.55 15.96 -29.47
C LEU A 200 -10.50 15.40 -30.53
N ALA A 201 -9.95 14.59 -31.44
CA ALA A 201 -10.71 13.83 -32.43
C ALA A 201 -11.11 12.49 -31.80
N PRO A 202 -12.42 12.24 -31.56
CA PRO A 202 -12.86 11.10 -30.79
C PRO A 202 -12.62 9.79 -31.53
N THR A 203 -11.99 8.84 -30.85
CA THR A 203 -11.70 7.48 -31.32
C THR A 203 -12.40 6.41 -30.48
N THR A 204 -12.83 6.78 -29.26
CA THR A 204 -13.56 5.91 -28.34
C THR A 204 -14.99 6.42 -28.10
N ALA A 205 -15.87 5.55 -27.61
CA ALA A 205 -17.24 5.93 -27.26
C ALA A 205 -17.28 7.04 -26.20
N ALA A 206 -16.41 6.96 -25.18
CA ALA A 206 -16.34 7.98 -24.13
C ALA A 206 -15.88 9.34 -24.68
N GLU A 207 -14.90 9.37 -25.60
CA GLU A 207 -14.48 10.62 -26.26
C GLU A 207 -15.60 11.20 -27.14
N SER A 208 -16.34 10.36 -27.86
CA SER A 208 -17.51 10.81 -28.64
C SER A 208 -18.58 11.42 -27.73
N THR A 209 -18.88 10.77 -26.60
CA THR A 209 -19.83 11.28 -25.60
C THR A 209 -19.34 12.58 -24.96
N PHE A 210 -18.04 12.70 -24.69
CA PHE A 210 -17.43 13.95 -24.22
C PHE A 210 -17.61 15.09 -25.22
N LYS A 211 -17.38 14.85 -26.52
CA LYS A 211 -17.49 15.87 -27.57
C LYS A 211 -18.93 16.26 -27.93
N ALA A 212 -19.93 15.54 -27.42
CA ALA A 212 -21.34 15.83 -27.66
C ALA A 212 -21.91 16.97 -26.81
N HIS A 213 -21.15 17.49 -25.83
CA HIS A 213 -21.59 18.56 -24.93
C HIS A 213 -20.48 19.59 -24.71
N ALA A 214 -20.84 20.75 -24.12
CA ALA A 214 -19.88 21.80 -23.81
C ALA A 214 -18.79 21.33 -22.84
N TYR A 215 -17.66 22.04 -22.84
CA TYR A 215 -16.44 21.66 -22.11
C TYR A 215 -16.65 21.48 -20.60
N ASP A 216 -17.59 22.21 -19.99
CA ASP A 216 -17.99 22.16 -18.58
C ASP A 216 -19.28 21.40 -18.28
N TYR A 217 -19.76 20.62 -19.24
CA TYR A 217 -20.91 19.75 -18.99
C TYR A 217 -20.60 18.64 -17.97
N TYR A 218 -19.45 17.98 -18.11
CA TYR A 218 -19.14 16.77 -17.33
C TYR A 218 -18.34 17.05 -16.05
N PRO A 219 -18.48 16.21 -15.00
CA PRO A 219 -17.62 16.27 -13.82
C PRO A 219 -16.15 16.11 -14.23
N ARG A 220 -15.30 17.01 -13.73
CA ARG A 220 -13.89 17.10 -14.12
C ARG A 220 -13.02 17.48 -12.94
N GLY A 221 -11.72 17.43 -13.16
CA GLY A 221 -10.75 17.85 -12.17
C GLY A 221 -9.34 17.97 -12.71
N ARG A 222 -8.42 18.29 -11.79
CA ARG A 222 -6.99 18.40 -12.09
C ARG A 222 -6.17 17.85 -10.95
N VAL A 223 -5.13 17.11 -11.30
CA VAL A 223 -4.05 16.71 -10.40
C VAL A 223 -2.88 17.65 -10.59
N VAL A 224 -2.40 18.24 -9.50
CA VAL A 224 -1.14 18.98 -9.44
C VAL A 224 -0.27 18.41 -8.32
N PHE A 225 1.03 18.66 -8.36
CA PHE A 225 1.94 18.26 -7.29
C PHE A 225 2.58 19.49 -6.66
N ASN A 226 2.38 19.72 -5.36
CA ASN A 226 3.04 20.81 -4.67
C ASN A 226 4.48 20.40 -4.33
N SER A 227 5.46 21.08 -4.92
CA SER A 227 6.88 20.73 -4.77
C SER A 227 7.44 21.11 -3.39
N GLN A 228 6.92 22.17 -2.77
CA GLN A 228 7.34 22.65 -1.45
C GLN A 228 6.93 21.67 -0.33
N HIS A 229 5.68 21.23 -0.33
CA HIS A 229 5.11 20.29 0.65
C HIS A 229 5.24 18.83 0.20
N ARG A 230 5.77 18.59 -1.01
CA ARG A 230 5.96 17.28 -1.63
C ARG A 230 4.70 16.42 -1.63
N ARG A 231 3.56 17.02 -1.97
CA ARG A 231 2.25 16.37 -1.86
C ARG A 231 1.39 16.63 -3.10
N ALA A 232 0.70 15.58 -3.55
CA ALA A 232 -0.29 15.72 -4.61
C ALA A 232 -1.54 16.46 -4.11
N LYS A 233 -2.12 17.28 -4.98
CA LYS A 233 -3.40 17.94 -4.74
C LYS A 233 -4.33 17.63 -5.91
N LEU A 234 -5.48 17.07 -5.57
CA LEU A 234 -6.54 16.69 -6.49
C LEU A 234 -7.69 17.69 -6.35
N TYR A 235 -7.88 18.51 -7.37
CA TYR A 235 -9.04 19.37 -7.52
C TYR A 235 -10.15 18.60 -8.22
N ILE A 236 -11.35 18.53 -7.64
CA ILE A 236 -12.47 17.76 -8.18
C ILE A 236 -13.78 18.55 -8.16
N ASP A 237 -14.62 18.26 -9.15
CA ASP A 237 -16.05 18.52 -9.13
C ASP A 237 -16.77 17.75 -8.00
N ARG A 238 -17.84 18.35 -7.45
CA ARG A 238 -18.57 17.81 -6.29
C ARG A 238 -19.37 16.53 -6.59
N CYS A 239 -19.65 16.22 -7.85
CA CYS A 239 -20.27 14.97 -8.27
C CYS A 239 -19.28 13.79 -8.27
N ILE A 240 -17.96 14.04 -8.16
CA ILE A 240 -16.96 12.98 -8.07
C ILE A 240 -16.86 12.48 -6.62
N ARG A 241 -17.37 11.29 -6.37
CA ARG A 241 -17.39 10.65 -5.04
C ARG A 241 -17.29 9.12 -5.16
N GLY A 242 -17.01 8.47 -4.03
CA GLY A 242 -17.06 7.00 -3.93
C GLY A 242 -16.16 6.31 -4.95
N ALA A 243 -16.73 5.36 -5.71
CA ALA A 243 -16.01 4.56 -6.70
C ALA A 243 -15.29 5.41 -7.75
N ALA A 244 -15.90 6.50 -8.23
CA ALA A 244 -15.28 7.36 -9.24
C ALA A 244 -13.98 8.02 -8.72
N LEU A 245 -13.97 8.43 -7.45
CA LEU A 245 -12.77 9.00 -6.82
C LEU A 245 -11.66 7.96 -6.68
N ALA A 246 -12.02 6.71 -6.38
CA ALA A 246 -11.06 5.60 -6.31
C ALA A 246 -10.43 5.34 -7.69
N THR A 247 -11.24 5.29 -8.76
CA THR A 247 -10.75 5.13 -10.13
C THR A 247 -9.78 6.25 -10.53
N ILE A 248 -10.08 7.51 -10.20
CA ILE A 248 -9.18 8.64 -10.49
C ILE A 248 -7.85 8.50 -9.74
N ARG A 249 -7.88 8.06 -8.47
CA ARG A 249 -6.65 7.83 -7.70
C ARG A 249 -5.78 6.74 -8.31
N GLU A 250 -6.39 5.68 -8.81
CA GLU A 250 -5.68 4.59 -9.51
C GLU A 250 -5.08 5.07 -10.83
N GLU A 251 -5.89 5.71 -11.69
CA GLU A 251 -5.46 6.20 -13.01
C GLU A 251 -4.25 7.14 -12.93
N PHE A 252 -4.23 8.03 -11.93
CA PHE A 252 -3.14 8.99 -11.74
C PHE A 252 -2.04 8.51 -10.78
N ALA A 253 -2.15 7.28 -10.25
CA ALA A 253 -1.25 6.72 -9.25
C ALA A 253 -1.08 7.62 -8.00
N LEU A 254 -2.18 8.19 -7.50
CA LEU A 254 -2.19 9.18 -6.42
C LEU A 254 -1.91 8.56 -5.05
N PRO A 255 -0.97 9.11 -4.26
CA PRO A 255 -0.73 8.73 -2.87
C PRO A 255 -1.99 8.88 -2.01
N THR A 256 -2.07 8.08 -0.96
CA THR A 256 -3.15 8.17 0.04
C THR A 256 -3.23 9.55 0.69
N ASP A 257 -2.09 10.19 0.94
CA ASP A 257 -1.99 11.53 1.53
C ASP A 257 -2.32 12.68 0.57
N THR A 258 -2.79 12.39 -0.65
CA THR A 258 -3.24 13.40 -1.62
C THR A 258 -4.33 14.29 -1.01
N LEU A 259 -4.10 15.61 -1.07
CA LEU A 259 -5.09 16.60 -0.63
C LEU A 259 -6.21 16.72 -1.65
N ILE A 260 -7.46 16.61 -1.20
CA ILE A 260 -8.62 16.82 -2.06
C ILE A 260 -9.15 18.24 -1.83
N GLY A 261 -9.32 18.98 -2.92
CA GLY A 261 -9.91 20.32 -2.93
C GLY A 261 -11.09 20.40 -3.88
N TYR A 262 -12.09 21.20 -3.51
CA TYR A 262 -13.15 21.60 -4.43
C TYR A 262 -12.82 22.99 -4.96
N ASP A 263 -12.77 23.13 -6.29
CA ASP A 263 -12.51 24.42 -6.96
C ASP A 263 -13.77 24.89 -7.66
N THR A 264 -14.05 26.19 -7.62
CA THR A 264 -15.16 26.78 -8.38
C THR A 264 -14.96 26.67 -9.90
N HIS A 265 -13.74 26.44 -10.35
CA HIS A 265 -13.39 26.23 -11.76
C HIS A 265 -13.78 24.82 -12.28
N TYR A 266 -13.82 23.81 -11.41
CA TYR A 266 -14.17 22.43 -11.77
C TYR A 266 -15.61 22.13 -11.34
N GLN A 267 -16.57 22.76 -12.02
CA GLN A 267 -18.00 22.53 -11.81
C GLN A 267 -18.65 22.03 -13.10
N CYS A 268 -19.34 20.90 -13.03
CA CYS A 268 -20.18 20.36 -14.09
C CYS A 268 -21.54 21.04 -14.16
N HIS A 269 -22.35 20.74 -15.19
CA HIS A 269 -23.71 21.29 -15.36
C HIS A 269 -24.62 21.11 -14.13
N ARG A 270 -24.41 20.07 -13.32
CA ARG A 270 -25.19 19.82 -12.09
C ARG A 270 -24.71 20.64 -10.90
N CYS A 271 -23.43 21.00 -10.88
CA CYS A 271 -22.81 21.72 -9.78
C CYS A 271 -22.77 23.23 -10.02
N ASN A 272 -22.84 23.67 -11.29
CA ASN A 272 -22.86 25.06 -11.68
C ASN A 272 -24.30 25.50 -12.05
N PRO A 273 -24.99 26.29 -11.21
CA PRO A 273 -26.35 26.76 -11.48
C PRO A 273 -26.44 27.77 -12.63
N THR A 274 -25.31 28.30 -13.11
CA THR A 274 -25.25 29.24 -14.26
C THR A 274 -24.67 28.59 -15.50
N TYR A 275 -24.68 27.26 -15.59
CA TYR A 275 -24.21 26.52 -16.76
C TYR A 275 -25.07 26.87 -17.99
N LEU A 276 -24.41 27.11 -19.13
CA LEU A 276 -25.01 27.32 -20.44
C LEU A 276 -24.43 26.25 -21.37
N ASP A 277 -25.28 25.48 -22.04
CA ASP A 277 -24.80 24.52 -23.04
C ASP A 277 -24.61 25.25 -24.37
N ASP A 278 -23.39 25.25 -24.90
CA ASP A 278 -23.04 25.90 -26.17
C ASP A 278 -23.80 25.29 -27.37
N PHE A 279 -24.49 24.16 -27.16
CA PHE A 279 -25.25 23.42 -28.18
C PHE A 279 -26.76 23.73 -28.20
N ASP A 280 -27.27 24.56 -27.26
CA ASP A 280 -28.70 24.92 -27.18
C ASP A 280 -29.07 26.19 -27.99
N GLU A 281 -28.16 26.79 -28.76
CA GLU A 281 -28.53 27.82 -29.74
C GLU A 281 -29.05 27.18 -31.05
N ASN A 282 -30.29 26.67 -30.99
CA ASN A 282 -31.24 26.69 -32.11
C ASN A 282 -32.65 26.44 -31.57
N ASP A 283 -33.33 27.52 -31.18
CA ASP A 283 -34.77 27.67 -31.31
C ASP A 283 -35.12 29.17 -31.40
N GLU A 284 -34.73 29.78 -32.53
CA GLU A 284 -35.54 30.79 -33.26
C GLU A 284 -35.33 30.64 -34.78
#